data_AF-A0A9D5WI98-F1
#
_entry.id   AF-A0A9D5WI98-F1
#
_cell.length_a   1.000
_cell.length_b   1.000
_cell.length_c   1.000
_cell.angle_alpha   90.00
_cell.angle_beta   90.00
_cell.angle_gamma   90.00
#
_symmetry.space_group_name_H-M   'P 1'
#
loop_
_entity.id
_entity.type
_entity.pdbx_description
1 polymer ?
#
loop_
_entity_poly.entity_id
_entity_poly.type
_entity_poly.pdbx_seq_one_letter_code
_entity_poly.pdbx_strand_id
1 'polypeptide(L)' 'MNYKIENIKKRMEKLNIQGMIITNSSSLRYILGFDVEGMIFITDKGNLLITDSRYIEYANSMITITSPYSILLSVGIAC' A
#
# COMPACT_ATOMS: atom_id res chain seq x y z
N MET A 1 3.07 8.42 10.33
CA MET A 1 3.02 7.76 9.00
C MET A 1 1.96 8.34 8.04
N ASN A 2 0.80 8.81 8.53
CA ASN A 2 -0.35 9.15 7.68
C ASN A 2 -0.14 10.30 6.67
N TYR A 3 0.69 11.29 7.00
CA TYR A 3 0.84 12.50 6.19
C TYR A 3 1.37 12.24 4.76
N LYS A 4 2.18 11.19 4.56
CA LYS A 4 2.75 10.86 3.23
C LYS A 4 1.67 10.43 2.26
N ILE A 5 0.79 9.51 2.69
CA ILE A 5 -0.36 9.07 1.89
C ILE A 5 -1.33 10.23 1.66
N GLU A 6 -1.60 11.05 2.68
CA GLU A 6 -2.49 12.21 2.53
C GLU A 6 -1.97 13.20 1.48
N ASN A 7 -0.66 13.44 1.44
CA ASN A 7 -0.06 14.29 0.42
C ASN A 7 -0.18 13.70 -0.99
N ILE A 8 -0.03 12.37 -1.12
CA ILE A 8 -0.25 11.66 -2.38
C ILE A 8 -1.72 11.81 -2.81
N LYS A 9 -2.68 11.55 -1.92
CA LYS A 9 -4.12 11.68 -2.20
C LYS A 9 -4.51 13.11 -2.61
N LYS A 10 -4.02 14.13 -1.90
CA LYS A 10 -4.24 15.55 -2.28
C LYS A 10 -3.71 15.87 -3.67
N ARG A 11 -2.61 15.22 -4.09
CA ARG A 11 -2.04 15.41 -5.42
C ARG A 11 -2.81 14.63 -6.48
N MET A 12 -3.27 13.41 -6.16
CA MET A 12 -4.16 12.63 -7.03
C MET A 12 -5.46 13.38 -7.31
N GLU A 13 -6.07 13.98 -6.28
CA GLU A 13 -7.29 14.80 -6.39
C GLU A 13 -7.10 15.97 -7.37
N LYS A 14 -6.01 16.73 -7.21
CA LYS A 14 -5.66 17.84 -8.13
C LYS A 14 -5.45 17.40 -9.58
N LEU A 15 -5.07 16.13 -9.78
CA LEU A 15 -4.82 15.55 -11.10
C LEU A 15 -6.02 14.76 -11.64
N ASN A 16 -7.15 14.73 -10.93
CA ASN A 16 -8.31 13.89 -11.24
C ASN A 16 -7.97 12.39 -11.39
N ILE A 17 -7.00 11.90 -10.61
CA ILE A 17 -6.59 10.50 -10.59
C ILE A 17 -7.42 9.76 -9.52
N GLN A 18 -8.18 8.76 -9.95
CA GLN A 18 -9.06 7.99 -9.06
C GLN A 18 -8.31 6.92 -8.25
N GLY A 19 -7.20 6.41 -8.76
CA GLY A 19 -6.42 5.38 -8.11
C GLY A 19 -4.99 5.31 -8.62
N MET A 20 -4.08 4.86 -7.76
CA MET A 20 -2.66 4.72 -8.08
C MET A 20 -2.14 3.39 -7.56
N ILE A 21 -1.42 2.65 -8.41
CA ILE A 21 -0.68 1.45 -8.02
C ILE A 21 0.79 1.80 -7.87
N ILE A 22 1.40 1.38 -6.76
CA ILE A 22 2.82 1.55 -6.48
C ILE A 22 3.43 0.17 -6.33
N THR A 23 4.30 -0.21 -7.26
CA THR A 23 4.98 -1.52 -7.31
C THR A 23 6.45 -1.44 -6.93
N ASN A 24 7.03 -0.24 -6.92
CA ASN A 24 8.46 -0.06 -6.67
C ASN A 24 8.78 -0.24 -5.18
N SER A 25 9.70 -1.16 -4.86
CA SER A 25 10.10 -1.51 -3.49
C SER A 25 10.62 -0.33 -2.67
N SER A 26 11.37 0.59 -3.29
CA SER A 26 11.88 1.78 -2.60
C SER A 26 10.75 2.74 -2.22
N SER A 27 9.74 2.86 -3.09
CA SER A 27 8.55 3.67 -2.82
C SER A 27 7.67 3.04 -1.73
N LEU A 28 7.51 1.72 -1.76
CA LEU A 28 6.78 0.97 -0.74
C LEU A 28 7.41 1.14 0.63
N ARG A 29 8.73 0.95 0.75
CA ARG A 29 9.46 1.17 2.00
C ARG A 29 9.37 2.61 2.47
N TYR A 30 9.41 3.59 1.58
CA TYR A 30 9.23 4.99 1.95
C TYR A 30 7.86 5.27 2.58
N ILE A 31 6.80 4.67 2.03
CA ILE A 31 5.42 4.86 2.48
C ILE A 31 5.14 4.08 3.78
N LEU A 32 5.55 2.81 3.83
CA LEU A 32 5.24 1.88 4.91
C LEU A 32 6.22 1.98 6.09
N GLY A 33 7.46 2.38 5.85
CA GLY A 33 8.51 2.48 6.87
C GLY A 33 9.25 1.17 7.16
N PHE A 34 8.90 0.08 6.48
CA PHE A 34 9.55 -1.22 6.57
C PHE A 34 9.68 -1.85 5.17
N ASP A 35 10.55 -2.84 5.03
CA ASP A 35 10.74 -3.56 3.76
C ASP A 35 9.61 -4.58 3.56
N VAL A 36 8.88 -4.48 2.46
CA VAL A 36 7.88 -5.47 2.05
C VAL A 36 7.93 -5.66 0.54
N GLU A 37 7.74 -6.90 0.10
CA GLU A 37 7.53 -7.20 -1.31
C GLU A 37 6.04 -7.18 -1.63
N GLY A 38 5.67 -6.51 -2.72
CA GLY A 38 4.28 -6.43 -3.13
C GLY A 38 3.97 -5.14 -3.87
N MET A 39 2.74 -4.68 -3.74
CA MET A 39 2.28 -3.41 -4.27
C MET A 39 1.23 -2.77 -3.38
N ILE A 40 1.15 -1.44 -3.41
CA ILE A 40 0.07 -0.70 -2.75
C ILE A 40 -0.86 -0.15 -3.80
N PHE A 41 -2.16 -0.33 -3.60
CA PHE A 41 -3.20 0.35 -4.34
C PHE A 41 -3.81 1.46 -3.48
N ILE A 42 -3.67 2.71 -3.92
CA ILE A 42 -4.15 3.90 -3.22
C ILE A 42 -5.39 4.39 -3.94
N THR A 43 -6.48 4.58 -3.20
CA THR A 43 -7.73 5.19 -3.67
C THR A 43 -8.22 6.23 -2.68
N ASP A 44 -9.22 7.01 -3.07
CA ASP A 44 -9.99 7.88 -2.17
C ASP A 44 -10.68 7.07 -1.05
N LYS A 45 -11.26 5.91 -1.38
CA LYS A 45 -12.02 5.04 -0.45
C LYS A 45 -11.15 4.31 0.57
N GLY A 46 -9.91 4.00 0.22
CA GLY A 46 -9.05 3.18 1.07
C GLY A 46 -7.74 2.82 0.40
N ASN A 47 -6.81 2.29 1.19
CA ASN A 47 -5.52 1.86 0.69
C ASN A 47 -5.40 0.34 0.88
N LEU A 48 -4.93 -0.35 -0.13
CA LEU A 48 -4.76 -1.79 -0.13
C LEU A 48 -3.28 -2.13 -0.22
N LEU A 49 -2.77 -2.94 0.71
CA LEU A 49 -1.47 -3.58 0.54
C LEU A 49 -1.70 -4.98 -0.02
N ILE A 50 -1.17 -5.23 -1.21
CA ILE A 50 -1.18 -6.53 -1.87
C ILE A 50 0.23 -7.08 -1.73
N THR A 51 0.35 -8.23 -1.07
CA THR A 51 1.62 -8.91 -0.86
C THR A 51 1.43 -10.42 -1.03
N ASP A 52 2.54 -11.13 -1.18
CA ASP A 52 2.52 -12.58 -1.22
C ASP A 52 2.21 -13.17 0.16
N SER A 53 1.63 -14.37 0.19
CA SER A 53 1.15 -14.98 1.43
C SER A 53 2.26 -15.18 2.47
N ARG A 54 3.50 -15.37 2.02
CA ARG A 54 4.68 -15.55 2.88
C ARG A 54 4.98 -14.32 3.73
N TYR A 55 4.56 -13.13 3.32
CA TYR A 55 4.87 -11.87 4.01
C TYR A 55 3.71 -11.31 4.83
N ILE A 56 2.56 -12.00 4.89
CA ILE A 56 1.37 -11.50 5.59
C ILE A 56 1.60 -11.34 7.08
N GLU A 57 2.16 -12.34 7.75
CA GLU A 57 2.39 -12.27 9.20
C GLU A 57 3.33 -11.13 9.55
N TYR A 58 4.39 -10.97 8.77
CA TYR A 58 5.33 -9.87 8.90
C TYR A 58 4.65 -8.51 8.65
N ALA A 59 3.90 -8.37 7.56
CA ALA A 59 3.17 -7.14 7.25
C ALA A 59 2.12 -6.80 8.32
N ASN A 60 1.39 -7.80 8.83
CA ASN A 60 0.42 -7.64 9.92
C ASN A 60 1.10 -7.22 11.24
N SER A 61 2.31 -7.72 11.52
CA SER A 61 3.07 -7.31 12.71
C SER A 61 3.50 -5.84 12.65
N MET A 62 3.70 -5.29 11.44
CA MET A 62 4.13 -3.91 11.22
C MET A 62 2.95 -2.94 11.04
N ILE A 63 1.85 -3.40 10.46
CA ILE A 63 0.65 -2.58 10.21
C ILE A 63 -0.27 -2.69 11.44
N THR A 64 -0.26 -1.65 12.26
CA THR A 64 -1.13 -1.58 13.45
C THR A 64 -2.62 -1.53 13.03
N ILE A 65 -3.52 -2.04 13.87
CA ILE A 65 -4.98 -2.12 13.66
C ILE A 65 -5.62 -0.72 13.41
N THR A 66 -4.95 0.35 13.82
CA THR A 66 -5.35 1.76 13.60
C THR A 66 -4.92 2.30 12.23
N SER A 67 -4.19 1.51 11.43
CA SER A 67 -3.63 1.93 10.15
C SER A 67 -4.68 1.82 9.04
N PRO A 68 -4.80 2.80 8.13
CA PRO A 68 -5.85 2.83 7.10
C PRO A 68 -5.61 1.86 5.94
N TYR A 69 -4.73 0.86 6.11
CA TYR A 69 -4.44 -0.15 5.09
C TYR A 69 -5.22 -1.41 5.39
N SER A 70 -6.04 -1.83 4.42
CA SER A 70 -6.54 -3.20 4.39
C SER A 70 -5.51 -4.06 3.65
N ILE A 71 -5.15 -5.22 4.20
CA ILE A 71 -4.24 -6.16 3.56
C ILE A 71 -5.10 -7.15 2.77
N LEU A 72 -4.88 -7.25 1.47
CA LEU A 72 -5.61 -8.18 0.61
C LEU A 72 -4.65 -9.19 0.01
N LEU A 73 -5.12 -10.44 0.00
CA LEU A 73 -4.33 -11.61 -0.32
C LEU A 73 -4.50 -12.00 -1.79
N SER A 74 -3.38 -12.37 -2.39
CA SER A 74 -3.20 -12.98 -3.72
C SER A 74 -3.30 -12.05 -4.94
N VAL A 75 -2.30 -12.15 -5.82
CA VAL A 75 -2.50 -12.94 -7.04
C VAL A 75 -1.23 -13.75 -7.30
N GLY A 76 -1.33 -15.07 -7.27
CA GLY A 76 -0.45 -15.91 -8.06
C GLY A 76 -0.74 -15.64 -9.53
N ILE A 77 -0.13 -14.59 -10.08
CA ILE A 77 0.13 -14.53 -11.53
C ILE A 77 1.44 -15.29 -11.70
N ALA A 78 1.34 -16.63 -11.63
CA ALA A 78 2.19 -17.42 -12.48
C ALA A 78 1.87 -16.98 -13.92
N CYS A 79 2.91 -16.71 -14.70
CA CYS A 79 2.86 -16.27 -16.10
C CYS A 79 1.74 -16.92 -16.94
#